data_AF-A0A2E6W5E9-F1
#
_entry.id   AF-A0A2E6W5E9-F1
#
_cell.length_a   1.000
_cell.length_b   1.000
_cell.length_c   1.000
_cell.angle_alpha   90.00
_cell.angle_beta   90.00
_cell.angle_gamma   90.00
#
_symmetry.space_group_name_H-M   'P 1'
#
loop_
_entity.id
_entity.type
_entity.pdbx_description
1 polymer ?
#
loop_
_entity_poly.entity_id
_entity_poly.type
_entity_poly.pdbx_seq_one_letter_code
_entity_poly.pdbx_strand_id
1 'polypeptide(L)'
;MIELFFALVIKHVWIDLGLQNYLTGRKDQYIGPGHYHYLQHGLGTFVVVTLFVNPYAAWFAAMFDYVLHWHIDYSKQHVNRKLKLEYRTKNWWWMQCVDQTLHHTTYFAIAYYFTFLTN
;
A
#
# COMPACT_ATOMS: atom_id res chain seq x y z
N MET A 1 -10.58 13.96 8.82
CA MET A 1 -9.83 12.85 9.44
C MET A 1 -8.36 12.89 9.04
N ILE A 2 -7.60 13.87 9.52
CA ILE A 2 -6.16 13.97 9.22
C ILE A 2 -5.36 12.91 9.99
N GLU A 3 -5.87 12.52 11.16
CA GLU A 3 -5.36 11.50 12.06
C GLU A 3 -5.40 10.12 11.40
N LEU A 4 -6.49 9.80 10.68
CA LEU A 4 -6.61 8.56 9.92
C LEU A 4 -5.56 8.47 8.81
N PHE A 5 -5.40 9.55 8.03
CA PHE A 5 -4.38 9.60 6.98
C PHE A 5 -2.99 9.38 7.58
N PHE A 6 -2.65 10.09 8.66
CA PHE A 6 -1.38 9.95 9.34
C PHE A 6 -1.14 8.53 9.86
N ALA A 7 -2.16 7.89 10.47
CA ALA A 7 -2.08 6.52 10.95
C ALA A 7 -1.86 5.51 9.81
N LEU A 8 -2.51 5.70 8.66
CA LEU A 8 -2.32 4.86 7.47
C LEU A 8 -0.91 5.02 6.88
N VAL A 9 -0.35 6.23 6.89
CA VAL A 9 1.03 6.48 6.46
C VAL A 9 2.02 5.77 7.40
N ILE A 10 1.86 5.88 8.72
CA ILE A 10 2.68 5.14 9.69
C ILE A 10 2.58 3.64 9.41
N LYS A 11 1.36 3.11 9.29
CA LYS A 11 1.10 1.70 8.96
C LYS A 11 1.86 1.27 7.71
N HIS A 12 1.79 2.07 6.65
CA HIS A 12 2.48 1.76 5.40
C HIS A 12 3.99 1.63 5.62
N VAL A 13 4.64 2.59 6.29
CA VAL A 13 6.09 2.55 6.54
C VAL A 13 6.49 1.28 7.30
N TRP A 14 5.76 0.91 8.35
CA TRP A 14 6.06 -0.29 9.13
C TRP A 14 5.88 -1.59 8.33
N ILE A 15 4.86 -1.67 7.48
CA ILE A 15 4.63 -2.88 6.68
C ILE A 15 5.62 -2.96 5.51
N ASP A 16 5.77 -1.88 4.73
CA ASP A 16 6.56 -1.84 3.50
C ASP A 16 8.07 -1.91 3.76
N LEU A 17 8.57 -1.26 4.82
CA LEU A 17 10.00 -1.28 5.18
C LEU A 17 10.33 -2.27 6.30
N GLY A 18 9.45 -2.40 7.29
CA GLY A 18 9.66 -3.28 8.45
C GLY A 18 9.31 -4.73 8.14
N LEU A 19 8.01 -5.03 7.95
CA LEU A 19 7.54 -6.41 7.82
C LEU A 19 7.93 -7.07 6.50
N GLN A 20 7.96 -6.31 5.41
CA GLN A 20 8.30 -6.85 4.09
C GLN A 20 9.69 -7.50 4.06
N ASN A 21 10.63 -7.05 4.89
CA ASN A 21 11.98 -7.60 4.90
C ASN A 21 12.01 -9.11 5.26
N TYR A 22 11.01 -9.58 6.01
CA TYR A 22 10.88 -10.98 6.42
C TYR A 22 10.24 -11.86 5.35
N LEU A 23 9.73 -11.25 4.26
CA LEU A 23 9.09 -11.96 3.16
C LEU A 23 10.11 -12.23 2.04
N THR A 24 10.20 -13.48 1.60
CA THR A 24 11.05 -13.90 0.46
C THR A 24 10.31 -13.87 -0.89
N GLY A 25 9.16 -13.18 -0.93
CA GLY A 25 8.25 -13.20 -2.08
C GLY A 25 8.73 -12.35 -3.25
N ARG A 26 8.79 -12.95 -4.45
CA ARG A 26 8.93 -12.21 -5.69
C ARG A 26 7.59 -11.55 -6.06
N LYS A 27 7.63 -10.24 -6.36
CA LYS A 27 6.46 -9.43 -6.79
C LYS A 27 6.29 -9.40 -8.32
N ASP A 28 6.92 -10.33 -9.04
CA ASP A 28 6.90 -10.44 -10.50
C ASP A 28 5.76 -11.33 -11.02
N GLN A 29 5.18 -12.17 -10.15
CA GLN A 29 4.01 -12.97 -10.46
C GLN A 29 2.75 -12.19 -10.11
N TYR A 30 1.79 -12.10 -11.05
CA TYR A 30 0.53 -11.42 -10.81
C TYR A 30 -0.24 -12.08 -9.66
N ILE A 31 -0.29 -13.42 -9.66
CA ILE A 31 -0.72 -14.21 -8.50
C ILE A 31 0.48 -15.02 -8.01
N GLY A 32 0.95 -14.71 -6.80
CA GLY A 32 2.12 -15.36 -6.23
C GLY A 32 2.44 -14.92 -4.79
N PRO A 33 3.67 -15.13 -4.30
CA PRO A 33 4.04 -14.88 -2.92
C PRO A 33 4.02 -13.39 -2.53
N GLY A 34 3.93 -12.47 -3.50
CA GLY A 34 3.67 -11.05 -3.22
C GLY A 34 2.37 -10.80 -2.46
N HIS A 35 1.37 -11.67 -2.56
CA HIS A 35 0.10 -11.50 -1.86
C HIS A 35 0.21 -11.51 -0.34
N TYR A 36 1.22 -12.15 0.24
CA TYR A 36 1.45 -12.05 1.68
C TYR A 36 1.71 -10.60 2.11
N HIS A 37 2.47 -9.86 1.31
CA HIS A 37 2.73 -8.44 1.53
C HIS A 37 1.44 -7.61 1.40
N TYR A 38 0.72 -7.80 0.29
CA TYR A 38 -0.50 -7.04 0.02
C TYR A 38 -1.57 -7.30 1.08
N LEU A 39 -1.65 -8.55 1.56
CA LEU A 39 -2.56 -8.94 2.64
C LEU A 39 -2.19 -8.27 3.96
N GLN A 40 -0.90 -8.16 4.30
CA GLN A 40 -0.47 -7.38 5.47
C GLN A 40 -0.95 -5.93 5.35
N HIS A 41 -0.83 -5.32 4.16
CA HIS A 41 -1.33 -3.96 3.93
C HIS A 41 -2.84 -3.85 4.17
N GLY A 42 -3.65 -4.72 3.55
CA GLY A 42 -5.10 -4.76 3.75
C GLY A 42 -5.50 -4.97 5.21
N LEU A 43 -4.90 -5.93 5.90
CA LEU A 43 -5.16 -6.21 7.32
C LEU A 43 -4.76 -5.03 8.21
N GLY A 44 -3.60 -4.41 7.96
CA GLY A 44 -3.19 -3.22 8.71
C GLY A 44 -4.15 -2.05 8.49
N THR A 45 -4.65 -1.89 7.26
CA THR A 45 -5.67 -0.87 6.94
C THR A 45 -6.98 -1.16 7.65
N PHE A 46 -7.42 -2.43 7.70
CA PHE A 46 -8.59 -2.82 8.47
C PHE A 46 -8.46 -2.42 9.96
N VAL A 47 -7.32 -2.77 10.58
CA VAL A 47 -7.04 -2.44 11.99
C VAL A 47 -7.06 -0.94 12.23
N VAL A 48 -6.35 -0.16 11.39
CA VAL A 48 -6.28 1.30 11.54
C VAL A 48 -7.64 1.94 11.33
N VAL A 49 -8.35 1.61 10.25
CA VAL A 49 -9.62 2.26 9.88
C VAL A 49 -10.73 1.92 10.88
N THR A 50 -10.74 0.72 11.47
CA THR A 50 -11.71 0.33 12.50
C THR A 50 -11.63 1.19 13.77
N LEU A 51 -10.51 1.88 14.01
CA LEU A 51 -10.39 2.83 15.12
C LEU A 51 -11.15 4.15 14.88
N PHE A 52 -11.56 4.43 13.64
CA PHE A 52 -12.19 5.69 13.23
C PHE A 52 -13.61 5.52 12.70
N VAL A 53 -13.93 4.36 12.11
CA VAL A 53 -15.24 4.08 11.51
C VAL A 53 -15.70 2.66 11.84
N ASN A 54 -16.96 2.34 11.53
CA ASN A 54 -17.51 1.02 11.81
C ASN A 54 -16.77 -0.11 11.03
N PRO A 55 -16.75 -1.35 11.56
CA PRO A 55 -16.00 -2.46 10.95
C PRO A 55 -16.43 -2.83 9.53
N TYR A 56 -17.70 -2.64 9.15
CA TYR A 56 -18.17 -2.91 7.79
C TYR A 56 -17.54 -1.95 6.79
N ALA A 57 -17.50 -0.66 7.12
CA ALA A 57 -16.83 0.36 6.32
C ALA A 57 -15.30 0.12 6.25
N ALA A 58 -14.68 -0.28 7.38
CA ALA A 58 -13.26 -0.62 7.42
C ALA A 58 -12.90 -1.80 6.51
N TRP A 59 -13.80 -2.77 6.36
CA TRP A 59 -13.62 -3.92 5.46
C TRP A 59 -13.48 -3.49 4.00
N PHE A 60 -14.29 -2.53 3.54
CA PHE A 60 -14.18 -2.00 2.18
C PHE A 60 -12.84 -1.28 1.96
N ALA A 61 -12.40 -0.48 2.93
CA ALA A 61 -11.10 0.20 2.86
C ALA A 61 -9.92 -0.79 2.84
N ALA A 62 -10.01 -1.86 3.62
CA ALA A 62 -9.00 -2.92 3.66
C ALA A 62 -8.87 -3.65 2.32
N MET A 63 -10.00 -4.00 1.69
CA MET A 63 -10.01 -4.61 0.36
C MET A 63 -9.50 -3.67 -0.71
N PHE A 64 -9.85 -2.39 -0.62
CA PHE A 64 -9.37 -1.37 -1.55
C PHE A 64 -7.84 -1.20 -1.47
N ASP A 65 -7.28 -1.08 -0.27
CA ASP A 65 -5.83 -1.01 -0.06
C ASP A 65 -5.14 -2.29 -0.56
N TYR A 66 -5.66 -3.48 -0.23
CA TYR A 66 -5.12 -4.74 -0.75
C TYR A 66 -5.04 -4.77 -2.28
N VAL A 67 -6.13 -4.43 -2.96
CA VAL A 67 -6.19 -4.46 -4.43
C VAL A 67 -5.25 -3.43 -5.04
N LEU A 68 -5.25 -2.19 -4.56
CA LEU A 68 -4.36 -1.16 -5.10
C LEU A 68 -2.90 -1.44 -4.83
N HIS A 69 -2.56 -1.86 -3.60
CA HIS A 69 -1.18 -2.19 -3.22
C HIS A 69 -0.63 -3.29 -4.11
N TRP A 70 -1.43 -4.33 -4.37
CA TRP A 70 -1.10 -5.39 -5.32
C TRP A 70 -0.78 -4.84 -6.71
N HIS A 71 -1.67 -4.04 -7.30
CA HIS A 71 -1.51 -3.55 -8.67
C HIS A 71 -0.33 -2.58 -8.80
N ILE A 72 -0.13 -1.70 -7.81
CA ILE A 72 0.98 -0.74 -7.80
C ILE A 72 2.31 -1.49 -7.74
N ASP A 73 2.46 -2.41 -6.79
CA ASP A 73 3.71 -3.15 -6.59
C ASP A 73 4.03 -4.07 -7.77
N TYR A 74 3.02 -4.77 -8.30
CA TYR A 74 3.17 -5.59 -9.50
C TYR A 74 3.62 -4.73 -10.68
N SER A 75 2.95 -3.60 -10.91
CA SER A 75 3.27 -2.70 -12.03
C SER A 75 4.68 -2.12 -11.91
N LYS A 76 5.07 -1.67 -10.71
CA LYS A 76 6.44 -1.23 -10.42
C LYS A 76 7.46 -2.29 -10.80
N GLN A 77 7.26 -3.53 -10.37
CA GLN A 77 8.19 -4.62 -10.65
C GLN A 77 8.31 -4.89 -12.16
N HIS A 78 7.18 -4.82 -12.88
CA HIS A 78 7.16 -4.99 -14.34
C HIS A 78 7.87 -3.86 -15.08
N VAL A 79 7.63 -2.61 -14.66
CA VAL A 79 8.30 -1.44 -15.24
C VAL A 79 9.80 -1.47 -14.95
N ASN A 80 10.21 -1.78 -13.72
CA ASN A 80 11.61 -1.96 -13.35
C ASN A 80 12.31 -2.99 -14.25
N ARG A 81 11.67 -4.15 -14.48
CA ARG A 81 12.22 -5.18 -15.37
C ARG A 81 12.26 -4.75 -16.83
N LYS A 82 11.19 -4.14 -17.34
CA LYS A 82 11.09 -3.68 -18.73
C LYS A 82 12.14 -2.61 -19.06
N LEU A 83 12.37 -1.70 -18.13
CA LEU A 83 13.34 -0.60 -18.27
C LEU A 83 14.74 -0.98 -17.77
N LYS A 84 14.94 -2.21 -17.30
CA LYS A 84 16.21 -2.70 -16.71
C LYS A 84 16.75 -1.76 -15.62
N LEU A 85 15.86 -1.28 -14.75
CA LEU A 85 16.23 -0.40 -13.64
C LEU A 85 16.95 -1.22 -12.59
N GLU A 86 18.27 -1.04 -12.52
CA GLU A 86 19.12 -1.70 -11.53
C GLU A 86 18.85 -1.16 -10.12
N TYR A 87 18.86 -2.07 -9.14
CA TYR A 87 18.62 -1.76 -7.74
C TYR A 87 19.57 -0.66 -7.24
N ARG A 88 19.02 0.30 -6.49
CA ARG A 88 19.74 1.47 -5.91
C ARG A 88 20.37 2.45 -6.93
N THR A 89 20.08 2.33 -8.22
CA THR A 89 20.45 3.37 -9.18
C THR A 89 19.54 4.60 -9.05
N LYS A 90 19.95 5.74 -9.64
CA LYS A 90 19.15 6.97 -9.66
C LYS A 90 17.73 6.73 -10.20
N ASN A 91 17.60 5.99 -11.30
CA ASN A 91 16.30 5.72 -11.92
C ASN A 91 15.44 4.79 -11.06
N TRP A 92 16.05 3.83 -10.35
CA TRP A 92 15.34 3.00 -9.39
C TRP A 92 14.77 3.84 -8.25
N TRP A 93 15.52 4.80 -7.71
CA TRP A 93 15.00 5.73 -6.69
C TRP A 93 13.86 6.60 -7.19
N TRP A 94 13.89 7.06 -8.45
CA TRP A 94 12.75 7.75 -9.04
C TRP A 94 11.52 6.84 -9.16
N MET A 95 11.71 5.56 -9.50
CA MET A 95 10.61 4.59 -9.46
C MET A 95 10.07 4.41 -8.05
N GLN A 96 10.93 4.38 -7.04
CA GLN A 96 10.49 4.35 -5.64
C GLN A 96 9.71 5.62 -5.26
N CYS A 97 10.08 6.80 -5.75
CA CYS A 97 9.27 8.01 -5.53
C CYS A 97 7.86 7.85 -6.08
N VAL A 98 7.73 7.37 -7.33
CA VAL A 98 6.42 7.13 -7.96
C VAL A 98 5.60 6.11 -7.17
N ASP A 99 6.23 5.00 -6.79
CA ASP A 99 5.63 3.95 -5.96
C ASP A 99 5.07 4.51 -4.65
N GLN A 100 5.89 5.22 -3.88
CA GLN A 100 5.47 5.82 -2.62
C GLN A 100 4.36 6.86 -2.85
N THR A 101 4.44 7.70 -3.88
CA THR A 101 3.36 8.65 -4.21
C THR A 101 2.02 7.94 -4.40
N LEU A 102 1.97 6.86 -5.19
CA LEU A 102 0.73 6.13 -5.47
C LEU A 102 0.10 5.51 -4.21
N HIS A 103 0.93 4.92 -3.33
CA HIS A 103 0.46 4.37 -2.05
C HIS A 103 -0.09 5.46 -1.13
N HIS A 104 0.62 6.59 -1.00
CA HIS A 104 0.15 7.71 -0.16
C HIS A 104 -1.10 8.38 -0.75
N THR A 105 -1.23 8.46 -2.08
CA THR A 105 -2.47 8.91 -2.73
C THR A 105 -3.65 7.97 -2.41
N THR A 106 -3.41 6.66 -2.33
CA THR A 106 -4.43 5.69 -1.91
C THR A 106 -4.92 5.98 -0.48
N TYR A 107 -4.00 6.22 0.46
CA TYR A 107 -4.37 6.56 1.84
C TYR A 107 -5.06 7.91 1.97
N PHE A 108 -4.65 8.89 1.17
CA PHE A 108 -5.34 10.17 1.09
C PHE A 108 -6.78 9.98 0.62
N ALA A 109 -7.00 9.19 -0.44
CA ALA A 109 -8.34 8.91 -0.96
C ALA A 109 -9.23 8.21 0.08
N ILE A 110 -8.71 7.21 0.80
CA ILE A 110 -9.42 6.54 1.90
C ILE A 110 -9.81 7.54 2.99
N ALA A 111 -8.86 8.35 3.48
CA ALA A 111 -9.13 9.31 4.54
C ALA A 111 -10.08 10.43 4.11
N TYR A 112 -9.98 10.88 2.87
CA TYR A 112 -10.89 11.87 2.28
C TYR A 112 -12.31 11.32 2.17
N TYR A 113 -12.47 10.09 1.65
CA TYR A 113 -13.77 9.43 1.53
C TYR A 113 -14.49 9.33 2.88
N PHE A 114 -13.80 8.88 3.94
CA PHE A 114 -14.42 8.81 5.26
C PHE A 114 -14.65 10.17 5.89
N THR A 115 -13.80 11.16 5.63
CA THR A 115 -14.07 12.54 6.06
C THR A 115 -15.36 13.08 5.44
N PHE A 116 -15.60 12.80 4.15
CA PHE A 116 -16.83 13.22 3.47
C PHE A 116 -18.08 12.51 4.02
N LEU A 117 -17.98 11.23 4.40
CA LEU A 117 -19.12 10.48 4.93
C LEU A 117 -19.51 10.82 6.37
N THR A 118 -18.61 11.39 7.17
CA THR A 118 -18.87 11.74 8.58
C THR A 118 -19.22 13.21 8.80
N ASN A 119 -19.17 14.03 7.76
CA ASN A 119 -19.61 15.43 7.77
C ASN A 119 -21.03 15.52 7.21
#